data_AF-A0A382ANN0-F1
#
_entry.id   AF-A0A382ANN0-F1
#
_cell.length_a   1.000
_cell.length_b   1.000
_cell.length_c   1.000
_cell.angle_alpha   90.00
_cell.angle_beta   90.00
_cell.angle_gamma   90.00
#
_symmetry.space_group_name_H-M   'P 1'
#
loop_
_entity.id
_entity.type
_entity.pdbx_description
1 polymer ?
#
loop_
_entity_poly.entity_id
_entity_poly.type
_entity_poly.pdbx_seq_one_letter_code
_entity_poly.pdbx_strand_id
1 'polypeptide(L)'
;MSLLDNLDVSILAFIADHPNSTVTDCAKIIFKPENTDELQKKDSFLRHRFKALVSANFLTYDSDSNKKMFRVVKEKVLFGPELRGIDIGGKKIVHSALRKDYCIILLTDDGVIVKSLDKIEEELHQE
;
A
#
# COMPACT_ATOMS: atom_id res chain seq x y z
N MET A 1 -10.02 -11.47 9.03
CA MET A 1 -9.02 -10.66 8.29
C MET A 1 -9.12 -9.25 8.81
N SER A 2 -8.02 -8.63 9.26
CA SER A 2 -8.10 -7.20 9.59
C SER A 2 -8.28 -6.44 8.29
N LEU A 3 -9.23 -5.51 8.28
CA LEU A 3 -9.36 -4.51 7.21
C LEU A 3 -7.97 -3.91 6.94
N LEU A 4 -7.57 -3.79 5.67
CA LEU A 4 -6.34 -3.08 5.30
C LEU A 4 -6.45 -1.65 5.83
N ASP A 5 -5.52 -1.27 6.70
CA ASP A 5 -5.49 0.06 7.29
C ASP A 5 -4.73 1.06 6.41
N ASN A 6 -4.72 2.34 6.79
CA ASN A 6 -4.05 3.37 6.00
C ASN A 6 -2.54 3.10 5.91
N LEU A 7 -1.91 2.48 6.91
CA LEU A 7 -0.50 2.12 6.86
C LEU A 7 -0.24 1.02 5.83
N ASP A 8 -1.09 -0.02 5.80
CA ASP A 8 -1.00 -1.08 4.80
C ASP A 8 -1.13 -0.49 3.38
N VAL A 9 -2.05 0.47 3.20
CA VAL A 9 -2.19 1.20 1.94
C VAL A 9 -0.94 2.00 1.59
N SER A 10 -0.37 2.75 2.55
CA SER A 10 0.87 3.51 2.34
C SER A 10 2.06 2.62 1.98
N ILE A 11 2.15 1.41 2.56
CA ILE A 11 3.17 0.42 2.18
C ILE A 11 2.99 -0.01 0.72
N LEU A 12 1.75 -0.30 0.29
CA LEU A 12 1.47 -0.72 -1.08
C LEU A 12 1.78 0.39 -2.09
N ALA A 13 1.39 1.63 -1.79
CA ALA A 13 1.73 2.80 -2.60
C ALA A 13 3.25 2.99 -2.69
N PHE A 14 3.94 2.95 -1.55
CA PHE A 14 5.39 3.09 -1.48
C PHE A 14 6.13 2.06 -2.36
N ILE A 15 5.73 0.79 -2.30
CA ILE A 15 6.38 -0.28 -3.09
C ILE A 15 6.07 -0.14 -4.59
N ALA A 16 4.90 0.39 -4.95
CA ALA A 16 4.56 0.66 -6.34
C ALA A 16 5.44 1.79 -6.93
N ASP A 17 5.66 2.86 -6.16
CA ASP A 17 6.43 4.03 -6.59
C ASP A 17 7.94 3.81 -6.52
N HIS A 18 8.40 2.98 -5.57
CA HIS A 18 9.81 2.72 -5.35
C HIS A 18 10.14 1.22 -5.49
N PRO A 19 10.09 0.66 -6.72
CA PRO A 19 10.43 -0.73 -6.95
C PRO A 19 11.86 -1.03 -6.51
N ASN A 20 12.08 -2.20 -5.91
CA ASN A 20 13.36 -2.64 -5.33
C ASN A 20 13.78 -1.95 -4.02
N SER A 21 12.88 -1.18 -3.38
CA SER A 21 13.13 -0.66 -2.04
C SER A 21 13.05 -1.73 -0.98
N THR A 22 13.77 -1.51 0.12
CA THR A 22 13.71 -2.40 1.29
C THR A 22 12.65 -1.94 2.29
N VAL A 23 12.30 -2.83 3.23
CA VAL A 23 11.43 -2.48 4.37
C VAL A 23 12.00 -1.31 5.17
N THR A 24 13.32 -1.21 5.24
CA THR A 24 14.02 -0.14 5.96
C THR A 24 13.88 1.20 5.24
N ASP A 25 13.92 1.22 3.91
CA ASP A 25 13.70 2.44 3.13
C ASP A 25 12.25 2.93 3.29
N CYS A 26 11.30 1.98 3.28
CA CYS A 26 9.89 2.24 3.59
C CYS A 26 9.73 2.86 4.99
N ALA A 27 10.39 2.30 6.01
CA ALA A 27 10.35 2.81 7.38
C ALA A 27 10.86 4.25 7.48
N LYS A 28 11.95 4.57 6.78
CA LYS A 28 12.53 5.92 6.77
C LYS A 28 11.57 6.94 6.16
N ILE A 29 10.88 6.57 5.09
CA ILE A 29 10.01 7.49 4.35
C ILE A 29 8.67 7.69 5.07
N ILE A 30 8.06 6.61 5.56
CA ILE A 30 6.77 6.68 6.24
C ILE A 30 6.90 7.34 7.62
N PHE A 31 7.89 6.95 8.43
CA PHE A 31 7.95 7.38 9.84
C PHE A 31 8.96 8.49 10.12
N LYS A 32 9.86 8.80 9.18
CA LYS A 32 10.92 9.82 9.34
C LYS A 32 11.63 9.74 10.72
N PRO A 33 12.12 8.56 11.12
CA PRO A 33 12.66 8.36 12.47
C PRO A 33 13.89 9.24 12.72
N GLU A 34 14.00 9.77 13.94
CA GLU A 34 15.09 10.72 14.30
C GLU A 34 16.39 10.00 14.69
N ASN A 35 16.31 8.72 15.05
CA ASN A 35 17.45 7.93 15.52
C ASN A 35 17.38 6.45 15.11
N THR A 36 18.50 5.74 15.30
CA THR A 36 18.65 4.34 14.92
C THR A 36 17.74 3.39 15.69
N ASP A 37 17.49 3.64 16.97
CA ASP A 37 16.66 2.77 17.81
C ASP A 37 15.19 2.82 17.37
N GLU A 38 14.70 4.03 17.09
CA GLU A 38 13.38 4.23 16.52
C GLU A 38 13.26 3.57 15.14
N LEU A 39 14.26 3.76 14.27
CA LEU A 39 14.29 3.12 12.96
C LEU A 39 14.20 1.59 13.08
N GLN A 40 14.97 0.97 13.99
CA GLN A 40 14.93 -0.48 14.20
C GLN A 40 13.55 -0.97 14.68
N LYS A 41 12.90 -0.21 15.56
CA LYS A 41 11.55 -0.52 16.06
C LYS A 41 10.52 -0.43 14.93
N LYS A 42 10.54 0.65 14.14
CA LYS A 42 9.62 0.86 13.01
C LYS A 42 9.86 -0.14 11.89
N ASP A 43 11.12 -0.44 11.57
CA ASP A 43 11.50 -1.47 10.59
C ASP A 43 10.97 -2.86 10.98
N SER A 44 11.17 -3.26 12.25
CA SER A 44 10.67 -4.54 12.75
C SER A 44 9.14 -4.64 12.68
N PHE A 45 8.46 -3.54 13.01
CA PHE A 45 7.00 -3.44 12.88
C PHE A 45 6.54 -3.56 11.41
N LEU A 46 7.20 -2.84 10.49
CA LEU A 46 6.88 -2.96 9.07
C LEU A 46 7.16 -4.35 8.52
N ARG A 47 8.21 -5.06 8.96
CA ARG A 47 8.44 -6.45 8.53
C ARG A 47 7.25 -7.35 8.82
N HIS A 48 6.59 -7.15 9.96
CA HIS A 48 5.37 -7.88 10.29
C HIS A 48 4.22 -7.54 9.31
N ARG A 49 4.03 -6.25 8.99
CA ARG A 49 3.03 -5.79 8.01
C ARG A 49 3.28 -6.33 6.60
N PHE A 50 4.53 -6.23 6.12
CA PHE A 50 4.94 -6.80 4.83
C PHE A 50 4.66 -8.30 4.76
N LYS A 51 4.97 -9.06 5.83
CA LYS A 51 4.66 -10.49 5.88
C LYS A 51 3.15 -10.75 5.76
N ALA A 52 2.32 -9.97 6.46
CA ALA A 52 0.87 -10.08 6.37
C ALA A 52 0.34 -9.76 4.96
N LEU A 53 0.84 -8.69 4.33
CA LEU A 53 0.49 -8.31 2.95
C LEU A 53 0.90 -9.36 1.93
N VAL A 54 2.05 -10.02 2.12
CA VAL A 54 2.46 -11.17 1.30
C VAL A 54 1.53 -12.36 1.52
N SER A 55 1.20 -12.70 2.77
CA SER A 55 0.27 -13.79 3.07
C SER A 55 -1.13 -13.55 2.50
N ALA A 56 -1.56 -12.28 2.41
CA ALA A 56 -2.84 -11.88 1.81
C ALA A 56 -2.77 -11.73 0.27
N ASN A 57 -1.60 -11.97 -0.33
CA ASN A 57 -1.33 -11.89 -1.76
C ASN A 57 -1.47 -10.48 -2.37
N PHE A 58 -1.25 -9.42 -1.58
CA PHE A 58 -1.15 -8.04 -2.09
C PHE A 58 0.28 -7.66 -2.45
N LEU A 59 1.26 -8.26 -1.77
CA LEU A 59 2.68 -8.15 -2.11
C LEU A 59 3.23 -9.52 -2.50
N THR A 60 4.20 -9.50 -3.41
CA THR A 60 5.09 -10.62 -3.68
C THR A 60 6.53 -10.14 -3.50
N TYR A 61 7.48 -11.07 -3.38
CA TYR A 61 8.88 -10.71 -3.39
C TYR A 61 9.72 -11.76 -4.10
N ASP A 62 10.75 -11.28 -4.79
CA ASP A 62 11.85 -12.10 -5.23
C ASP A 62 12.94 -12.06 -4.15
N SER A 63 13.53 -13.21 -3.84
CA SER A 63 14.71 -13.29 -2.98
C SER A 63 15.96 -13.43 -3.85
N ASP A 64 16.70 -12.34 -3.99
CA ASP A 64 18.02 -12.35 -4.62
C ASP A 64 19.08 -12.01 -3.57
N SER A 65 20.06 -12.90 -3.39
CA SER A 65 21.33 -12.61 -2.72
C SER A 65 21.21 -11.77 -1.43
N ASN A 66 20.49 -12.28 -0.42
CA ASN A 66 20.21 -11.67 0.89
C ASN A 66 19.25 -10.47 0.95
N LYS A 67 18.66 -10.01 -0.16
CA LYS A 67 17.65 -8.95 -0.16
C LYS A 67 16.31 -9.44 -0.71
N LYS A 68 15.22 -9.05 -0.04
CA LYS A 68 13.86 -9.28 -0.53
C LYS A 68 13.43 -8.06 -1.34
N MET A 69 13.19 -8.26 -2.63
CA MET A 69 12.69 -7.23 -3.53
C MET A 69 11.18 -7.37 -3.62
N PHE A 70 10.47 -6.48 -2.92
CA PHE A 70 9.01 -6.50 -2.89
C PHE A 70 8.41 -5.85 -4.13
N ARG A 71 7.27 -6.38 -4.57
CA ARG A 71 6.45 -5.86 -5.66
C ARG A 71 4.98 -6.02 -5.33
N VAL A 72 4.15 -5.09 -5.79
CA VAL A 72 2.69 -5.23 -5.71
C VAL A 72 2.20 -6.31 -6.68
N VAL A 73 1.20 -7.08 -6.25
CA VAL A 73 0.52 -8.05 -7.10
C VAL A 73 -0.48 -7.30 -7.97
N LYS A 74 -0.20 -7.17 -9.28
CA LYS A 74 -0.96 -6.32 -10.21
C LYS A 74 -2.41 -6.76 -10.38
N GLU A 75 -2.69 -8.03 -10.13
CA GLU A 75 -4.02 -8.62 -10.19
C GLU A 75 -4.87 -8.26 -8.97
N LYS A 76 -4.25 -7.83 -7.85
CA LYS A 76 -4.95 -7.44 -6.62
C LYS A 76 -4.87 -5.95 -6.30
N VAL A 77 -3.82 -5.28 -6.75
CA VAL A 77 -3.53 -3.88 -6.43
C VAL A 77 -3.50 -3.08 -7.74
N LEU A 78 -4.45 -2.15 -7.88
CA LEU A 78 -4.56 -1.27 -9.02
C LEU A 78 -4.45 0.18 -8.57
N PHE A 79 -3.81 1.01 -9.39
CA PHE A 79 -3.69 2.44 -9.18
C PHE A 79 -4.32 3.18 -10.35
N GLY A 80 -4.99 4.29 -10.10
CA GLY A 80 -5.51 5.09 -11.18
C GLY A 80 -6.15 6.41 -10.75
N PRO A 81 -6.11 7.43 -11.62
CA PRO A 81 -6.85 8.66 -11.43
C PRO A 81 -8.32 8.41 -11.69
N GLU A 82 -9.18 8.80 -10.75
CA GLU A 82 -10.63 8.71 -10.87
C GLU A 82 -11.17 7.27 -11.06
N LEU A 83 -12.05 6.82 -10.16
CA LEU A 83 -12.83 5.57 -10.28
C LEU A 83 -13.75 5.47 -11.51
N ARG A 84 -13.58 6.30 -12.55
CA ARG A 84 -14.53 6.49 -13.66
C ARG A 84 -14.79 5.26 -14.53
N GLY A 85 -14.11 4.14 -14.31
CA GLY A 85 -14.23 2.99 -15.19
C GLY A 85 -13.95 1.63 -14.58
N ILE A 86 -13.92 1.48 -13.25
CA ILE A 86 -13.77 0.13 -12.70
C ILE A 86 -15.08 -0.62 -12.90
N ASP A 87 -15.05 -1.51 -13.88
CA ASP A 87 -16.10 -2.46 -14.16
C ASP A 87 -15.85 -3.70 -13.29
N ILE A 88 -16.58 -3.80 -12.18
CA ILE A 88 -16.58 -4.99 -11.32
C ILE A 88 -17.85 -5.77 -11.65
N GLY A 89 -17.71 -6.83 -12.44
CA GLY A 89 -18.81 -7.73 -12.79
C GLY A 89 -19.94 -7.07 -13.60
N GLY A 90 -19.64 -6.10 -14.46
CA GLY A 90 -20.60 -5.38 -15.31
C GLY A 90 -21.14 -4.08 -14.71
N LYS A 91 -20.72 -3.69 -13.50
CA LYS A 91 -21.17 -2.46 -12.83
C LYS A 91 -20.03 -1.46 -12.71
N LYS A 92 -20.19 -0.32 -13.40
CA LYS A 92 -19.34 0.87 -13.20
C LYS A 92 -19.67 1.50 -11.85
N ILE A 93 -18.75 1.39 -10.89
CA ILE A 93 -18.88 2.05 -9.59
C ILE A 93 -18.33 3.46 -9.71
N VAL A 94 -19.20 4.47 -9.73
CA VAL A 94 -18.80 5.88 -9.71
C VAL A 94 -19.02 6.43 -8.30
N HIS A 95 -17.96 6.52 -7.51
CA HIS A 95 -18.03 7.15 -6.19
C HIS A 95 -17.86 8.67 -6.33
N SER A 96 -18.92 9.43 -6.07
CA SER A 96 -18.96 10.89 -6.25
C SER A 96 -17.97 11.67 -5.38
N ALA A 97 -17.60 11.12 -4.22
CA ALA A 97 -16.66 11.70 -3.24
C ALA A 97 -15.16 11.51 -3.57
N LEU A 98 -14.84 10.82 -4.67
CA LEU A 98 -13.47 10.52 -5.14
C LEU A 98 -13.23 11.10 -6.55
N ARG A 99 -13.99 12.14 -6.92
CA ARG A 99 -13.83 12.84 -8.19
C ARG A 99 -12.54 13.65 -8.16
N LYS A 100 -11.54 13.18 -8.90
CA LYS A 100 -10.20 13.76 -9.18
C LYS A 100 -9.04 13.22 -8.34
N ASP A 101 -9.31 12.42 -7.31
CA ASP A 101 -8.24 11.88 -6.47
C ASP A 101 -7.48 10.74 -7.16
N TYR A 102 -6.18 10.64 -6.90
CA TYR A 102 -5.41 9.43 -7.24
C TYR A 102 -5.71 8.34 -6.21
N CYS A 103 -6.23 7.20 -6.67
CA CYS A 103 -6.74 6.15 -5.80
C CYS A 103 -5.96 4.85 -5.94
N ILE A 104 -5.91 4.11 -4.84
CA ILE A 104 -5.56 2.69 -4.82
C ILE A 104 -6.83 1.85 -4.71
N ILE A 105 -6.88 0.79 -5.48
CA ILE A 105 -7.97 -0.18 -5.50
C ILE A 105 -7.39 -1.54 -5.14
N LEU A 106 -7.99 -2.17 -4.13
CA LEU A 106 -7.55 -3.43 -3.56
C LEU A 106 -8.67 -4.46 -3.75
N LEU A 107 -8.40 -5.48 -4.56
CA LEU A 107 -9.32 -6.58 -4.80
C LEU A 107 -9.10 -7.64 -3.71
N THR A 108 -10.12 -7.85 -2.88
CA THR A 108 -10.13 -8.85 -1.82
C THR A 108 -11.13 -9.96 -2.17
N ASP A 109 -11.04 -11.09 -1.48
CA ASP A 109 -11.98 -12.20 -1.70
C ASP A 109 -13.42 -11.83 -1.26
N ASP A 110 -13.55 -10.84 -0.35
CA ASP A 110 -14.82 -10.35 0.20
C ASP A 110 -15.38 -9.12 -0.54
N GLY A 111 -14.63 -8.54 -1.50
CA GLY A 111 -15.07 -7.37 -2.25
C GLY A 111 -13.94 -6.46 -2.71
N VAL A 112 -14.25 -5.19 -2.94
CA VAL A 112 -13.30 -4.19 -3.43
C VAL A 112 -13.17 -3.06 -2.42
N ILE A 113 -11.94 -2.77 -2.01
CA ILE A 113 -11.61 -1.64 -1.14
C ILE A 113 -11.02 -0.54 -2.03
N VAL A 114 -11.54 0.68 -1.88
CA VAL A 114 -10.98 1.86 -2.54
C VAL A 114 -10.55 2.88 -1.50
N LYS A 115 -9.35 3.41 -1.67
CA LYS A 115 -8.78 4.47 -0.82
C LYS A 115 -8.20 5.57 -1.70
N SER A 116 -8.45 6.82 -1.32
CA SER A 116 -7.80 8.01 -1.90
C SER A 116 -6.39 8.11 -1.32
N LEU A 117 -5.37 8.13 -2.17
CA LEU A 117 -3.99 8.31 -1.74
C LEU A 117 -3.75 9.76 -1.34
N ASP A 118 -4.38 10.72 -2.02
CA ASP A 118 -4.29 12.14 -1.70
C ASP A 118 -4.78 12.42 -0.26
N LYS A 119 -5.89 11.82 0.16
CA LYS A 119 -6.40 11.96 1.54
C LYS A 119 -5.50 11.30 2.57
N ILE A 120 -4.90 10.17 2.23
CA ILE A 120 -3.97 9.46 3.13
C ILE A 120 -2.70 10.30 3.31
N GLU A 121 -2.21 10.94 2.26
CA GLU A 121 -1.09 11.88 2.33
C GLU A 121 -1.43 13.09 3.22
N GLU A 122 -2.61 13.69 3.06
CA GLU A 122 -3.07 14.80 3.92
C GLU A 122 -3.12 14.40 5.40
N GLU A 123 -3.66 13.21 5.72
CA GLU A 123 -3.72 12.70 7.11
C GLU A 123 -2.31 12.46 7.69
N LEU A 124 -1.39 11.91 6.90
CA LEU A 124 0.00 11.66 7.32
C LEU A 124 0.82 12.94 7.54
N HIS A 125 0.41 14.07 6.96
CA HIS A 125 1.09 15.36 7.10
C HIS A 125 0.51 16.25 8.22
N GLN A 126 -0.60 15.86 8.84
CA GLN A 126 -1.24 16.59 9.94
C GLN A 126 -0.93 16.04 11.34
N GLU A 127 -0.23 14.90 11.44
CA GLU A 127 0.34 14.35 12.68
C GLU A 127 1.83 14.70 12.84
#